data_AF-A0A382R046-F1
#
_entry.id   AF-A0A382R046-F1
#
_cell.length_a   1.000
_cell.length_b   1.000
_cell.length_c   1.000
_cell.angle_alpha   90.00
_cell.angle_beta   90.00
_cell.angle_gamma   90.00
#
_symmetry.space_group_name_H-M   'P 1'
#
loop_
_entity.id
_entity.type
_entity.pdbx_description
1 polymer ?
#
loop_
_entity_poly.entity_id
_entity_poly.type
_entity_poly.pdbx_seq_one_letter_code
_entity_poly.pdbx_strand_id
1 'polypeptide(L)'
;MIRPGPRNLITDVDGITVGNAHDENARSGVTVILPENGATASGEVRGAAPGTRETDLLDPTCMIEGIDAVCLSGGSVHGLASGEAVVSWMYDEGRGFSLGAWRLPIV
;
A
#
# COMPACT_ATOMS: atom_id res chain seq x y z
N MET A 1 9.99 14.71 26.48
CA MET A 1 8.77 13.86 26.54
C MET A 1 8.22 13.79 25.14
N ILE A 2 8.12 12.60 24.55
CA ILE A 2 7.52 12.42 23.22
C ILE A 2 6.02 12.72 23.35
N ARG A 3 5.48 13.58 22.49
CA ARG A 3 4.05 13.89 22.43
C ARG A 3 3.49 13.38 21.10
N PRO A 4 2.29 12.78 21.08
CA PRO A 4 1.66 12.38 19.83
C PRO A 4 1.36 13.61 18.95
N GLY A 5 1.16 13.35 17.66
CA GLY A 5 0.64 14.35 16.72
C GLY A 5 -0.78 14.80 17.09
N PRO A 6 -1.29 15.85 16.45
CA PRO A 6 -2.56 16.48 16.81
C PRO A 6 -3.76 15.54 16.66
N ARG A 7 -3.74 14.59 15.73
CA ARG A 7 -4.82 13.58 15.58
C ARG A 7 -4.49 12.27 16.28
N ASN A 8 -3.21 12.05 16.61
CA ASN A 8 -2.69 10.77 17.08
C ASN A 8 -2.99 9.65 16.06
N LEU A 9 -2.78 9.95 14.77
CA LEU A 9 -3.02 9.05 13.63
C LEU A 9 -1.83 9.07 12.67
N ILE A 10 -1.71 8.04 11.81
CA ILE A 10 -0.70 8.02 10.74
C ILE A 10 -0.83 9.22 9.78
N THR A 11 -2.05 9.74 9.60
CA THR A 11 -2.35 10.94 8.80
C THR A 11 -1.91 12.25 9.46
N ASP A 12 -1.23 12.20 10.60
CA ASP A 12 -0.47 13.35 11.12
C ASP A 12 0.83 13.56 10.32
N VAL A 13 1.24 12.58 9.50
CA VAL A 13 2.28 12.75 8.47
C VAL A 13 1.64 13.36 7.23
N ASP A 14 2.13 14.54 6.82
CA ASP A 14 1.63 15.26 5.65
C ASP A 14 1.73 14.40 4.37
N GLY A 15 0.72 14.49 3.51
CA GLY A 15 0.63 13.72 2.27
C GLY A 15 0.22 12.26 2.42
N ILE A 16 0.06 11.73 3.64
CA ILE A 16 -0.48 10.38 3.87
C ILE A 16 -2.00 10.44 4.03
N THR A 17 -2.71 9.72 3.17
CA THR A 17 -4.15 9.47 3.30
C THR A 17 -4.44 7.99 3.55
N VAL A 18 -5.60 7.69 4.15
CA VAL A 18 -6.03 6.31 4.45
C VAL A 18 -7.47 6.12 4.02
N GLY A 19 -7.72 5.09 3.21
CA GLY A 19 -9.07 4.66 2.79
C GLY A 19 -9.42 3.29 3.38
N ASN A 20 -10.69 3.06 3.69
CA ASN A 20 -11.19 1.79 4.21
C ASN A 20 -12.48 1.38 3.47
N ALA A 21 -12.59 0.10 3.13
CA ALA A 21 -13.82 -0.52 2.64
C ALA A 21 -14.01 -1.88 3.32
N HIS A 22 -15.25 -2.25 3.66
CA HIS A 22 -15.54 -3.51 4.34
C HIS A 22 -16.87 -4.11 3.87
N ASP A 23 -16.99 -5.42 4.06
CA ASP A 23 -18.22 -6.19 3.90
C ASP A 23 -18.57 -6.82 5.27
N GLU A 24 -19.70 -6.39 5.83
CA GLU A 24 -20.19 -6.84 7.14
C GLU A 24 -20.58 -8.32 7.15
N ASN A 25 -21.11 -8.86 6.05
CA ASN A 25 -21.51 -10.26 5.97
C ASN A 25 -20.29 -11.18 5.92
N ALA A 26 -19.29 -10.80 5.13
CA ALA A 26 -18.02 -11.52 5.04
C ALA A 26 -17.12 -11.29 6.27
N ARG A 27 -17.42 -10.25 7.08
CA ARG A 27 -16.59 -9.78 8.20
C ARG A 27 -15.14 -9.56 7.77
N SER A 28 -14.98 -8.94 6.61
CA SER A 28 -13.68 -8.71 5.96
C SER A 28 -13.64 -7.29 5.38
N GLY A 29 -12.45 -6.82 5.02
CA GLY A 29 -12.27 -5.51 4.43
C GLY A 29 -10.85 -5.27 3.96
N VAL A 30 -10.65 -4.06 3.44
CA VAL A 30 -9.38 -3.57 2.89
C VAL A 30 -9.12 -2.17 3.45
N THR A 31 -7.88 -1.94 3.86
CA THR A 31 -7.34 -0.62 4.20
C THR A 31 -6.23 -0.30 3.21
N VAL A 32 -6.29 0.88 2.59
CA VAL A 32 -5.24 1.38 1.70
C VAL A 32 -4.60 2.61 2.33
N ILE A 33 -3.29 2.58 2.47
CA ILE A 33 -2.47 3.75 2.82
C ILE A 33 -1.96 4.33 1.50
N LEU A 34 -2.26 5.61 1.25
CA LEU A 34 -2.03 6.26 -0.03
C LEU A 34 -1.24 7.56 0.17
N PRO A 35 0.09 7.53 0.00
CA PRO A 35 0.91 8.71 -0.14
C PRO A 35 0.51 9.53 -1.39
N GLU A 36 0.52 10.85 -1.28
CA GLU A 36 0.18 11.76 -2.38
C GLU A 36 1.13 11.61 -3.57
N ASN A 37 2.45 11.56 -3.28
CA ASN A 37 3.52 11.55 -4.29
C ASN A 37 4.34 10.24 -4.27
N GLY A 38 3.74 9.15 -3.78
CA GLY A 38 4.47 7.94 -3.41
C GLY A 38 5.32 8.14 -2.15
N ALA A 39 6.00 7.09 -1.71
CA ALA A 39 6.87 7.12 -0.54
C ALA A 39 8.02 6.12 -0.68
N THR A 40 9.22 6.51 -0.23
CA THR A 40 10.29 5.55 0.03
C THR A 40 9.82 4.56 1.09
N ALA A 41 9.97 3.27 0.81
CA ALA A 41 9.48 2.22 1.69
C ALA A 41 10.44 1.04 1.77
N SER A 42 10.39 0.35 2.91
CA SER A 42 10.99 -0.96 3.13
C SER A 42 10.07 -1.76 4.05
N GLY A 43 10.21 -3.08 4.08
CA GLY A 43 9.34 -3.95 4.85
C GLY A 43 10.04 -5.20 5.36
N GLU A 44 9.52 -5.77 6.44
CA GLU A 44 10.03 -7.02 7.03
C GLU A 44 8.85 -7.94 7.36
N VAL A 45 8.93 -9.19 6.88
CA VAL A 45 7.95 -10.23 7.19
C VAL A 45 8.52 -11.13 8.28
N ARG A 46 7.93 -11.09 9.48
CA ARG A 46 8.37 -11.91 10.62
C ARG A 46 7.57 -13.18 10.86
N GLY A 47 6.40 -13.31 10.24
CA GLY A 47 5.55 -14.49 10.36
C GLY A 47 6.01 -15.65 9.48
N ALA A 48 5.80 -16.89 9.92
CA ALA A 48 6.23 -18.09 9.18
C ALA A 48 5.31 -18.50 8.02
N ALA A 49 4.11 -17.92 7.91
CA ALA A 49 3.14 -18.21 6.85
C ALA A 49 2.61 -16.91 6.22
N PRO A 50 3.44 -16.18 5.47
CA PRO A 50 3.03 -14.92 4.87
C PRO A 50 2.06 -15.10 3.70
N GLY A 51 1.11 -14.19 3.60
CA GLY A 51 0.39 -13.90 2.36
C GLY A 51 0.74 -12.48 1.96
N THR A 52 1.70 -12.33 1.04
CA THR A 52 2.22 -11.04 0.61
C THR A 52 2.20 -10.93 -0.91
N ARG A 53 2.23 -9.69 -1.39
CA ARG A 53 2.36 -9.32 -2.79
C ARG A 53 3.48 -8.28 -2.88
N GLU A 54 4.35 -8.40 -3.90
CA GLU A 54 5.36 -7.40 -4.28
C GLU A 54 6.38 -6.99 -3.19
N THR A 55 6.47 -7.75 -2.09
CA THR A 55 7.38 -7.45 -0.98
C THR A 55 8.87 -7.52 -1.35
N ASP A 56 9.24 -8.30 -2.38
CA ASP A 56 10.63 -8.38 -2.84
C ASP A 56 11.14 -7.03 -3.39
N LEU A 57 10.24 -6.17 -3.91
CA LEU A 57 10.60 -4.83 -4.39
C LEU A 57 11.00 -3.88 -3.26
N LEU A 58 10.71 -4.22 -2.01
CA LEU A 58 11.08 -3.43 -0.84
C LEU A 58 12.54 -3.66 -0.39
N ASP A 59 13.25 -4.58 -1.06
CA ASP A 59 14.69 -4.73 -0.86
C ASP A 59 15.43 -3.48 -1.40
N PRO A 60 16.27 -2.83 -0.58
CA PRO A 60 16.95 -1.59 -0.98
C PRO A 60 17.97 -1.77 -2.13
N THR A 61 18.24 -3.00 -2.57
CA THR A 61 19.08 -3.29 -3.73
C THR A 61 18.28 -3.37 -5.04
N CYS A 62 16.95 -3.36 -4.98
CA CYS A 62 16.09 -3.30 -6.15
C CYS A 62 16.09 -1.89 -6.80
N MET A 63 15.65 -1.83 -8.06
CA MET A 63 15.62 -0.58 -8.85
C MET A 63 14.53 0.39 -8.37
N ILE A 64 13.47 -0.11 -7.73
CA ILE A 64 12.32 0.70 -7.32
C ILE A 64 12.65 1.40 -5.99
N GLU A 65 12.68 2.73 -6.01
CA GLU A 65 13.06 3.54 -4.84
C GLU A 65 11.88 3.90 -3.91
N GLY A 66 10.64 3.62 -4.35
CA GLY A 66 9.44 3.95 -3.60
C GLY A 66 8.19 3.25 -4.11
N ILE A 67 7.16 3.26 -3.27
CA ILE A 67 5.85 2.68 -3.53
C ILE A 67 4.78 3.77 -3.68
N ASP A 68 3.69 3.44 -4.33
CA ASP A 68 2.56 4.33 -4.55
C ASP A 68 1.44 4.13 -3.52
N ALA A 69 1.30 2.93 -2.96
CA ALA A 69 0.34 2.63 -1.89
C ALA A 69 0.79 1.41 -1.06
N VAL A 70 0.13 1.18 0.08
CA VAL A 70 0.18 -0.08 0.83
C VAL A 70 -1.24 -0.61 0.97
N CYS A 71 -1.47 -1.87 0.60
CA CYS A 71 -2.77 -2.52 0.72
C CYS A 71 -2.78 -3.57 1.85
N LEU A 72 -3.62 -3.37 2.86
CA LEU A 72 -3.85 -4.33 3.95
C LEU A 72 -5.24 -4.94 3.77
N SER A 73 -5.32 -6.27 3.69
CA SER A 73 -6.58 -6.96 3.38
C SER A 73 -6.87 -8.13 4.31
N GLY A 74 -8.15 -8.29 4.66
CA GLY A 74 -8.69 -9.56 5.12
C GLY A 74 -8.78 -10.59 3.98
N GLY A 75 -9.36 -11.77 4.24
CA GLY A 75 -9.59 -12.79 3.20
C GLY A 75 -8.40 -13.70 2.88
N SER A 76 -7.31 -13.64 3.65
CA SER A 76 -6.13 -14.51 3.48
C SER A 76 -5.58 -14.44 2.04
N VAL A 77 -5.19 -15.56 1.44
CA VAL A 77 -4.61 -15.63 0.09
C VAL A 77 -5.51 -15.05 -1.00
N HIS A 78 -6.83 -15.15 -0.88
CA HIS A 78 -7.77 -14.53 -1.83
C HIS A 78 -7.81 -13.01 -1.68
N GLY A 79 -7.55 -12.51 -0.48
CA GLY A 79 -7.48 -11.09 -0.18
C GLY A 79 -6.38 -10.35 -0.92
N LEU A 80 -5.33 -11.05 -1.38
CA LEU A 80 -4.25 -10.46 -2.17
C LEU A 80 -4.73 -9.83 -3.49
N ALA A 81 -5.89 -10.24 -4.00
CA ALA A 81 -6.53 -9.62 -5.16
C ALA A 81 -6.91 -8.14 -4.92
N SER A 82 -7.05 -7.71 -3.66
CA SER A 82 -7.26 -6.29 -3.34
C SER A 82 -6.11 -5.40 -3.83
N GLY A 83 -4.86 -5.87 -3.75
CA GLY A 83 -3.70 -5.15 -4.27
C GLY A 83 -3.81 -4.92 -5.79
N GLU A 84 -4.33 -5.90 -6.53
CA GLU A 84 -4.57 -5.75 -7.97
C GLU A 84 -5.63 -4.69 -8.28
N ALA A 85 -6.71 -4.64 -7.49
CA ALA A 85 -7.73 -3.61 -7.65
C ALA A 85 -7.17 -2.21 -7.40
N VAL A 86 -6.28 -2.04 -6.41
CA VAL A 86 -5.58 -0.77 -6.17
C VAL A 86 -4.67 -0.42 -7.35
N VAL A 87 -3.85 -1.37 -7.83
CA VAL A 87 -3.01 -1.16 -9.03
C VAL A 87 -3.85 -0.71 -10.23
N SER A 88 -4.97 -1.38 -10.51
CA SER A 88 -5.84 -1.03 -11.63
C SER A 88 -6.38 0.39 -11.49
N TRP A 89 -6.89 0.76 -10.31
CA TRP A 89 -7.39 2.12 -10.07
C TRP A 89 -6.30 3.17 -10.24
N MET A 90 -5.10 2.93 -9.69
CA MET A 90 -3.98 3.88 -9.80
C MET A 90 -3.49 4.02 -11.25
N TYR A 91 -3.50 2.92 -12.01
CA TYR A 91 -3.16 2.93 -13.43
C TYR A 91 -4.14 3.81 -14.22
N ASP A 92 -5.44 3.67 -13.99
CA ASP A 92 -6.48 4.46 -14.63
C ASP A 92 -6.37 5.96 -14.28
N GLU A 93 -5.90 6.28 -13.07
CA GLU A 93 -5.58 7.65 -12.64
C GLU A 93 -4.23 8.17 -13.18
N GLY A 94 -3.51 7.37 -13.98
CA GLY A 94 -2.22 7.76 -14.55
C GLY A 94 -1.09 7.86 -13.51
N ARG A 95 -1.23 7.18 -12.36
CA ARG A 95 -0.26 7.17 -11.26
C ARG A 95 0.69 5.97 -11.36
N GLY A 96 1.85 6.07 -10.72
CA GLY A 96 2.83 4.99 -10.67
C GLY A 96 4.19 5.33 -11.27
N PHE A 97 5.12 4.39 -11.09
CA PHE A 97 6.46 4.44 -11.65
C PHE A 97 6.42 4.65 -13.17
N SER A 98 7.23 5.59 -13.67
CA SER A 98 7.24 5.93 -15.09
C SER A 98 8.21 5.03 -15.86
N LEU A 99 7.69 4.23 -16.79
CA LEU A 99 8.52 3.44 -17.71
C LEU A 99 8.18 3.80 -19.16
N GLY A 100 8.89 4.78 -19.69
CA GLY A 100 8.58 5.37 -21.01
C GLY A 100 7.18 5.98 -21.00
N ALA A 101 6.29 5.49 -21.85
CA ALA A 101 4.89 5.92 -21.91
C ALA A 101 3.98 5.22 -20.89
N TRP A 102 4.48 4.22 -20.17
CA TRP A 102 3.70 3.42 -19.22
C TRP A 102 3.79 3.98 -17.81
N ARG A 103 2.70 3.82 -17.06
CA ARG A 103 2.61 4.03 -15.62
C ARG A 103 2.47 2.67 -14.94
N LEU A 104 3.34 2.37 -13.99
CA LEU A 104 3.40 1.10 -13.28
C LEU A 104 3.22 1.36 -11.78
N PRO A 105 1.98 1.33 -11.26
CA PRO A 105 1.75 1.46 -9.83
C PRO A 105 2.43 0.35 -9.03
N ILE A 106 3.12 0.72 -7.95
CA ILE A 106 3.77 -0.22 -7.03
C ILE A 106 3.00 -0.22 -5.70
N VAL A 107 2.37 -1.35 -5.35
CA VAL A 107 1.40 -1.46 -4.24
C VAL A 107 1.65 -2.68 -3.36
#